data_AF-A0A2D5H0X5-F1
#
_entry.id   AF-A0A2D5H0X5-F1
#
_cell.length_a   1.000
_cell.length_b   1.000
_cell.length_c   1.000
_cell.angle_alpha   90.00
_cell.angle_beta   90.00
_cell.angle_gamma   90.00
#
_symmetry.space_group_name_H-M   'P 1'
#
loop_
_entity.id
_entity.type
_entity.pdbx_description
1 polymer ?
#
loop_
_entity_poly.entity_id
_entity_poly.type
_entity_poly.pdbx_seq_one_letter_code
_entity_poly.pdbx_strand_id
1 'polypeptide(L)'
;MRGLRFILILPVCFLLGCTGSDDAPARRIVTGNVLFQNQPIKNGTIRFIPQPSGPVASARIADGSYRVENKGGVPLGEHRIEIRSAAGGTELVEAEVMPEKNAAPVTVIPQKYNDNSNLNAVVESGDGAMQLDFTLD
;
A
#
# COMPACT_ATOMS: atom_id res chain seq x y z
N MET A 1 53.08 -44.29 26.13
CA MET A 1 52.81 -43.04 26.89
C MET A 1 53.24 -41.85 26.05
N ARG A 2 52.46 -40.75 26.10
CA ARG A 2 52.55 -39.47 25.34
C ARG A 2 51.81 -39.56 23.98
N GLY A 3 50.58 -39.07 23.83
CA GLY A 3 50.09 -37.70 24.08
C GLY A 3 50.34 -36.90 22.80
N LEU A 4 49.34 -36.50 22.01
CA LEU A 4 48.58 -35.28 22.23
C LEU A 4 47.48 -35.18 21.15
N ARG A 5 46.27 -34.80 21.57
CA ARG A 5 45.10 -34.49 20.71
C ARG A 5 45.44 -33.37 19.72
N PHE A 6 45.06 -33.49 18.45
CA PHE A 6 44.86 -32.31 17.60
C PHE A 6 43.49 -32.35 16.95
N ILE A 7 42.81 -31.23 17.15
CA ILE A 7 41.38 -30.98 17.01
C ILE A 7 40.99 -30.86 15.53
N LEU A 8 39.83 -31.43 15.22
CA LEU A 8 39.06 -31.29 13.99
C LEU A 8 38.81 -29.80 13.68
N ILE A 9 39.27 -29.29 12.53
CA ILE A 9 38.86 -27.98 12.02
C ILE A 9 38.10 -28.21 10.70
N LEU A 10 36.79 -28.32 10.84
CA LEU A 10 35.82 -28.20 9.75
C LEU A 10 35.73 -26.71 9.40
N PRO A 11 35.94 -26.27 8.15
CA PRO A 11 35.73 -24.89 7.77
C PRO A 11 34.22 -24.62 7.76
N VAL A 12 33.72 -24.02 8.83
CA VAL A 12 32.33 -23.58 8.96
C VAL A 12 32.18 -22.28 8.16
N CYS A 13 31.16 -22.29 7.29
CA CYS A 13 30.69 -21.21 6.45
C CYS A 13 30.63 -19.85 7.14
N PHE A 14 31.11 -18.81 6.44
CA PHE A 14 30.46 -17.50 6.47
C PHE A 14 30.12 -17.12 5.03
N LEU A 15 29.01 -17.67 4.54
CA LEU A 15 28.24 -17.01 3.49
C LEU A 15 27.73 -15.72 4.13
N LEU A 16 28.43 -14.62 3.90
CA LEU A 16 27.90 -13.29 4.16
C LEU A 16 26.74 -13.10 3.19
N GLY A 17 25.55 -13.46 3.67
CA GLY A 17 24.29 -13.21 2.99
C GLY A 17 24.19 -11.73 2.65
N CYS A 18 23.81 -11.48 1.41
CA CYS A 18 23.50 -10.17 0.86
C CYS A 18 22.46 -9.49 1.76
N THR A 19 22.88 -8.54 2.60
CA THR A 19 21.95 -7.69 3.33
C THR A 19 21.42 -6.67 2.33
N GLY A 20 20.23 -6.94 1.78
CA GLY A 20 19.49 -5.94 1.01
C GLY A 20 19.39 -4.65 1.82
N SER A 21 19.75 -3.52 1.20
CA SER A 21 19.83 -2.22 1.84
C SER A 21 18.60 -1.91 2.70
N ASP A 22 18.87 -1.64 3.97
CA ASP A 22 17.93 -1.35 5.06
C ASP A 22 17.34 0.09 4.97
N ASP A 23 17.47 0.74 3.81
CA ASP A 23 17.06 2.14 3.59
C ASP A 23 15.58 2.30 3.16
N ALA A 24 14.83 1.20 3.08
CA ALA A 24 13.40 1.27 2.80
C ALA A 24 12.63 1.62 4.09
N PRO A 25 11.70 2.59 4.07
CA PRO A 25 10.92 2.91 5.26
C PRO A 25 10.13 1.67 5.69
N ALA A 26 10.01 1.47 7.00
CA ALA A 26 9.13 0.44 7.57
C ALA A 26 7.71 0.63 7.03
N ARG A 27 7.04 -0.49 6.75
CA ARG A 27 5.71 -0.50 6.13
C ARG A 27 4.78 -1.45 6.87
N ARG A 28 3.48 -1.21 6.70
CA ARG A 28 2.42 -2.11 7.17
C ARG A 28 1.36 -2.29 6.09
N ILE A 29 0.84 -3.50 5.97
CA ILE A 29 -0.31 -3.79 5.12
C ILE A 29 -1.50 -3.01 5.67
N VAL A 30 -2.20 -2.28 4.80
CA VAL A 30 -3.43 -1.56 5.17
C VAL A 30 -4.60 -2.08 4.35
N THR A 31 -5.71 -2.36 5.00
CA THR A 31 -6.97 -2.77 4.37
C THR A 31 -8.09 -1.84 4.79
N GLY A 32 -9.18 -1.80 4.04
CA GLY A 32 -10.33 -1.04 4.47
C GLY A 32 -11.44 -0.96 3.45
N ASN A 33 -12.47 -0.21 3.82
CA ASN A 33 -13.64 0.05 3.02
C ASN A 33 -13.81 1.55 2.80
N VAL A 34 -14.31 1.91 1.62
CA VAL A 34 -14.61 3.28 1.23
C VAL A 34 -16.06 3.37 0.79
N LEU A 35 -16.80 4.21 1.49
CA LEU A 35 -18.18 4.56 1.18
C LEU A 35 -18.23 6.01 0.69
N PHE A 36 -19.06 6.30 -0.30
CA PHE A 36 -19.47 7.65 -0.66
C PHE A 36 -20.98 7.75 -0.58
N GLN A 37 -21.50 8.71 0.18
CA GLN A 37 -22.94 8.88 0.41
C GLN A 37 -23.61 7.58 0.89
N ASN A 38 -22.95 6.89 1.83
CA ASN A 38 -23.36 5.58 2.37
C ASN A 38 -23.41 4.43 1.35
N GLN A 39 -22.83 4.60 0.16
CA GLN A 39 -22.75 3.55 -0.86
C GLN A 39 -21.29 3.16 -1.11
N PRO A 40 -20.98 1.85 -1.25
CA PRO A 40 -19.63 1.41 -1.56
C PRO A 40 -19.20 1.94 -2.93
N ILE A 41 -18.00 2.50 -2.99
CA ILE A 41 -17.43 2.99 -4.25
C ILE A 41 -17.15 1.78 -5.14
N LYS A 42 -17.85 1.70 -6.28
CA LYS A 42 -17.73 0.54 -7.19
C LYS A 42 -16.32 0.34 -7.73
N ASN A 43 -15.69 1.42 -8.20
CA ASN A 43 -14.32 1.39 -8.69
C ASN A 43 -13.61 2.70 -8.35
N GLY A 44 -12.37 2.61 -7.87
CA GLY A 44 -11.58 3.77 -7.54
C GLY A 44 -10.13 3.44 -7.23
N THR A 45 -9.42 4.45 -6.73
CA THR A 45 -8.05 4.34 -6.24
C THR A 45 -7.96 5.10 -4.93
N ILE A 46 -7.28 4.50 -3.95
CA ILE A 46 -6.84 5.16 -2.74
C ILE A 46 -5.32 5.35 -2.77
N ARG A 47 -4.85 6.53 -2.36
CA ARG A 47 -3.43 6.87 -2.23
C ARG A 47 -3.15 7.36 -0.83
N PHE A 48 -2.04 6.86 -0.27
CA PHE A 48 -1.45 7.30 0.99
C PHE A 48 -0.25 8.16 0.64
N ILE A 49 -0.39 9.48 0.81
CA ILE A 49 0.66 10.47 0.55
C ILE A 49 1.37 10.79 1.87
N PRO A 50 2.61 10.30 2.10
CA PRO A 50 3.31 10.54 3.36
C PRO A 50 3.54 12.03 3.62
N GLN A 51 3.44 12.43 4.88
CA GLN A 51 3.75 13.79 5.35
C GLN A 51 5.00 13.75 6.25
N PRO A 52 6.00 14.62 6.04
CA PRO A 52 6.08 15.69 5.04
C PRO A 52 6.46 15.21 3.63
N SER A 53 7.15 14.08 3.50
CA SER A 53 7.52 13.50 2.20
C SER A 53 7.86 12.01 2.34
N GLY A 54 7.77 11.28 1.24
CA GLY A 54 8.10 9.85 1.22
C GLY A 54 7.47 9.12 0.03
N PRO A 55 7.71 7.80 -0.08
CA PRO A 55 7.17 7.00 -1.16
C PRO A 55 5.65 6.80 -1.01
N VAL A 56 4.89 7.28 -1.99
CA VAL A 56 3.43 7.09 -2.05
C VAL A 56 3.09 5.60 -2.18
N ALA A 57 2.10 5.16 -1.41
CA ALA A 57 1.48 3.85 -1.56
C ALA A 57 0.05 4.01 -2.08
N SER A 58 -0.43 3.05 -2.87
CA SER A 58 -1.76 3.13 -3.47
C SER A 58 -2.33 1.75 -3.76
N ALA A 59 -3.65 1.66 -3.76
CA ALA A 59 -4.37 0.45 -4.15
C ALA A 59 -5.64 0.82 -4.93
N ARG A 60 -6.11 -0.14 -5.74
CA ARG A 60 -7.44 -0.08 -6.33
C ARG A 60 -8.49 -0.30 -5.24
N ILE A 61 -9.60 0.43 -5.34
CA ILE A 61 -10.84 0.20 -4.62
C ILE A 61 -11.77 -0.57 -5.56
N ALA A 62 -12.28 -1.71 -5.11
CA ALA A 62 -13.24 -2.52 -5.83
C ALA A 62 -14.40 -2.88 -4.90
N ASP A 63 -15.63 -2.54 -5.30
CA ASP A 63 -16.85 -2.72 -4.49
C ASP A 63 -16.71 -2.20 -3.05
N GLY A 64 -16.07 -1.04 -2.91
CA GLY A 64 -15.81 -0.38 -1.64
C GLY A 64 -14.55 -0.85 -0.93
N SER A 65 -14.03 -2.05 -1.19
CA SER A 65 -12.89 -2.59 -0.46
C SER A 65 -11.55 -2.27 -1.13
N TYR A 66 -10.50 -2.11 -0.32
CA TYR A 66 -9.12 -1.96 -0.78
C TYR A 66 -8.12 -2.71 0.11
N ARG A 67 -6.96 -3.04 -0.45
CA ARG A 67 -5.81 -3.61 0.25
C ARG A 67 -4.51 -3.06 -0.34
N VAL A 68 -3.69 -2.43 0.49
CA VAL A 68 -2.35 -1.93 0.14
C VAL A 68 -1.31 -2.88 0.72
N GLU A 69 -0.74 -3.71 -0.15
CA GLU A 69 0.31 -4.68 0.21
C GLU A 69 1.54 -4.59 -0.71
N ASN A 70 1.47 -3.77 -1.76
CA ASN A 70 2.56 -3.59 -2.70
C ASN A 70 3.80 -3.03 -1.99
N LYS A 71 4.98 -3.59 -2.32
CA LYS A 71 6.25 -3.25 -1.67
C LYS A 71 6.22 -3.41 -0.13
N GLY A 72 5.34 -4.26 0.40
CA GLY A 72 5.19 -4.49 1.85
C GLY A 72 4.15 -3.60 2.54
N GLY A 73 3.42 -2.75 1.79
CA GLY A 73 2.32 -1.94 2.30
C GLY A 73 2.64 -0.45 2.38
N VAL A 74 1.88 0.27 3.21
CA VAL A 74 1.99 1.72 3.41
C VAL A 74 3.15 2.01 4.36
N PRO A 75 4.03 3.00 4.08
CA PRO A 75 5.02 3.45 5.05
C PRO A 75 4.39 3.80 6.39
N LEU A 76 5.11 3.62 7.48
CA LEU A 76 4.64 4.07 8.79
C LEU A 76 4.61 5.60 8.87
N GLY A 77 3.71 6.15 9.69
CA GLY A 77 3.60 7.58 9.99
C GLY A 77 2.35 8.25 9.42
N GLU A 78 2.40 9.58 9.35
CA GLU A 78 1.29 10.46 8.93
C GLU A 78 1.12 10.46 7.40
N HIS A 79 -0.12 10.31 6.94
CA HIS A 79 -0.45 10.31 5.52
C HIS A 79 -1.67 11.18 5.24
N ARG A 80 -1.59 12.00 4.20
CA ARG A 80 -2.78 12.56 3.54
C ARG A 80 -3.38 11.51 2.62
N ILE A 81 -4.68 11.31 2.71
CA ILE A 81 -5.40 10.28 1.98
C ILE A 81 -6.09 10.89 0.78
N GLU A 82 -5.79 10.41 -0.42
CA GLU A 82 -6.49 10.81 -1.64
C GLU A 82 -7.31 9.64 -2.18
N ILE A 83 -8.58 9.88 -2.45
CA ILE A 83 -9.50 8.89 -3.00
C ILE A 83 -10.11 9.46 -4.28
N ARG A 84 -10.05 8.66 -5.34
CA ARG A 84 -10.64 8.99 -6.65
C ARG A 84 -11.51 7.83 -7.11
N SER A 85 -12.65 8.14 -7.71
CA SER A 85 -13.43 7.19 -8.49
C SER A 85 -12.77 6.97 -9.85
N ALA A 86 -12.69 5.74 -10.30
CA ALA A 86 -12.27 5.46 -11.66
C ALA A 86 -13.50 5.58 -12.58
N ALA A 87 -13.36 6.35 -13.66
CA ALA A 87 -14.23 6.15 -14.81
C ALA A 87 -14.00 4.73 -15.31
N GLY A 88 -15.08 3.99 -15.62
CA GLY A 88 -15.01 2.56 -15.95
C GLY A 88 -13.86 2.24 -16.91
N GLY A 89 -12.93 1.39 -16.45
CA GLY A 89 -11.70 1.01 -17.15
C GLY A 89 -10.76 2.21 -17.29
N THR A 90 -9.64 2.30 -16.58
CA THR A 90 -8.44 1.55 -16.94
C THR A 90 -7.44 1.72 -15.80
N GLU A 91 -6.85 0.60 -15.43
CA GLU A 91 -5.69 0.49 -14.58
C GLU A 91 -4.54 1.34 -15.14
N LEU A 92 -3.86 2.10 -14.28
CA LEU A 92 -2.51 2.58 -14.60
C LEU A 92 -1.53 1.40 -14.45
N VAL A 93 -1.70 0.37 -15.29
CA VAL A 93 -0.57 -0.43 -15.76
C VAL A 93 -0.18 0.20 -17.10
N GLU A 94 1.12 0.28 -17.37
CA GLU A 94 1.66 0.77 -18.64
C GLU A 94 0.83 0.31 -19.86
N ALA A 95 0.22 1.31 -20.51
CA ALA A 95 -0.22 1.37 -21.90
C ALA A 95 -0.76 0.08 -22.54
N GLU A 96 -2.06 -0.20 -22.42
CA GLU A 96 -2.87 -0.75 -23.52
C GLU A 96 -4.29 -0.15 -23.48
N VAL A 97 -4.63 0.65 -24.50
CA VAL A 97 -5.92 1.35 -24.63
C VAL A 97 -6.91 0.41 -25.30
N MET A 98 -7.91 -0.08 -24.56
CA MET A 98 -9.11 -0.69 -25.14
C MET A 98 -10.35 0.10 -24.69
N PRO A 99 -11.20 0.58 -25.62
CA PRO A 99 -12.43 1.26 -25.23
C PRO A 99 -13.49 0.22 -24.83
N GLU A 100 -13.66 -0.01 -23.53
CA GLU A 100 -14.80 -0.82 -23.05
C GLU A 100 -16.11 -0.05 -23.24
N LYS A 101 -16.93 -0.54 -24.16
CA LYS A 101 -18.21 0.04 -24.60
C LYS A 101 -19.33 -0.03 -23.54
N ASN A 102 -19.04 -0.38 -22.29
CA ASN A 102 -20.01 -0.54 -21.20
C ASN A 102 -19.50 0.04 -19.87
N ALA A 103 -18.88 1.22 -19.89
CA ALA A 103 -18.46 1.90 -18.66
C ALA A 103 -19.67 2.19 -17.76
N ALA A 104 -19.69 1.59 -16.57
CA ALA A 104 -20.65 1.92 -15.53
C ALA A 104 -20.61 3.43 -15.22
N PRO A 105 -21.72 4.04 -14.77
CA PRO A 105 -21.75 5.45 -14.39
C PRO A 105 -20.62 5.74 -13.39
N VAL A 106 -19.81 6.74 -13.70
CA VAL A 106 -18.69 7.15 -12.87
C VAL A 106 -19.23 7.98 -11.72
N THR A 107 -19.14 7.47 -10.49
CA THR A 107 -19.46 8.25 -9.29
C THR A 107 -18.42 9.34 -9.11
N VAL A 108 -18.73 10.61 -9.40
CA VAL A 108 -17.74 11.69 -9.25
C VAL A 108 -17.53 12.03 -7.78
N ILE A 109 -16.36 11.71 -7.24
CA ILE A 109 -15.96 12.08 -5.87
C ILE A 109 -15.50 13.56 -5.82
N PRO A 110 -16.01 14.37 -4.87
CA PRO A 110 -15.62 15.77 -4.71
C PRO A 110 -14.11 15.99 -4.52
N GLN A 111 -13.61 17.16 -4.94
CA GLN A 111 -12.19 17.48 -4.86
C GLN A 111 -11.61 17.53 -3.44
N LYS A 112 -12.46 17.74 -2.43
CA LYS A 112 -12.09 17.69 -1.00
C LYS A 112 -11.61 16.32 -0.50
N TYR A 113 -11.63 15.29 -1.36
CA TYR A 113 -11.08 13.96 -1.08
C TYR A 113 -9.97 13.55 -2.05
N ASN A 114 -9.59 14.39 -3.01
CA ASN A 114 -8.53 14.09 -3.98
C ASN A 114 -7.32 15.03 -3.82
N ASP A 115 -7.05 15.90 -4.79
CA ASP A 115 -5.88 16.79 -4.81
C ASP A 115 -5.92 17.79 -3.65
N ASN A 116 -7.13 18.15 -3.20
CA ASN A 116 -7.38 19.05 -2.07
C ASN A 116 -7.89 18.27 -0.85
N SER A 117 -7.43 17.03 -0.67
CA SER A 117 -7.93 16.19 0.42
C SER A 117 -7.55 16.73 1.80
N ASN A 118 -8.54 16.75 2.70
CA ASN A 118 -8.34 17.00 4.12
C ASN A 118 -8.37 15.70 4.96
N LEU A 119 -8.46 14.53 4.31
CA LEU A 119 -8.41 13.24 4.98
C LEU A 119 -6.98 12.92 5.38
N ASN A 120 -6.79 12.49 6.63
CA ASN A 120 -5.50 12.07 7.17
C ASN A 120 -5.63 10.75 7.91
N ALA A 121 -4.57 9.94 7.88
CA ALA A 121 -4.48 8.73 8.68
C ALA A 121 -3.03 8.49 9.13
N VAL A 122 -2.89 7.92 10.33
CA VAL A 122 -1.62 7.47 10.88
C VAL A 122 -1.50 5.97 10.65
N VAL A 123 -0.42 5.53 10.02
CA VAL A 123 -0.09 4.11 9.90
C VAL A 123 0.91 3.75 10.98
N GLU A 124 0.44 3.02 11.98
CA GLU A 124 1.25 2.61 13.13
C GLU A 124 1.93 1.27 12.88
N SER A 125 3.10 1.07 13.50
CA SER A 125 3.74 -0.24 13.55
C SER A 125 2.84 -1.27 14.23
N GLY A 126 2.94 -2.52 13.81
CA GLY A 126 2.29 -3.63 14.50
C GLY A 126 2.22 -4.86 13.63
N ASP A 127 1.81 -5.96 14.24
CA ASP A 127 1.64 -7.22 13.54
C ASP A 127 0.39 -7.19 12.65
N GLY A 128 0.45 -7.92 11.54
CA GLY A 128 -0.66 -8.07 10.62
C GLY A 128 -1.09 -6.79 9.92
N ALA A 129 -2.25 -6.87 9.26
CA ALA A 129 -2.84 -5.76 8.53
C ALA A 129 -3.54 -4.77 9.48
N MET A 130 -3.41 -3.47 9.21
CA MET A 130 -4.17 -2.41 9.86
C MET A 130 -5.43 -2.11 9.05
N GLN A 131 -6.59 -2.04 9.72
CA GLN A 131 -7.85 -1.64 9.06
C GLN A 131 -8.06 -0.12 9.18
N LEU A 132 -8.36 0.53 8.06
CA LEU A 132 -8.68 1.96 7.97
C LEU A 132 -9.89 2.14 7.04
N ASP A 133 -11.04 2.53 7.57
CA ASP A 133 -12.25 2.74 6.76
C ASP A 133 -12.50 4.24 6.54
N PHE A 134 -13.04 4.59 5.36
CA PHE A 134 -13.33 5.98 4.98
C PHE A 134 -14.79 6.12 4.53
N THR A 135 -15.54 7.02 5.17
CA THR A 135 -16.89 7.40 4.76
C THR A 135 -16.87 8.83 4.26
N LEU A 136 -17.23 9.01 2.99
CA LEU A 136 -17.20 10.28 2.27
C LEU A 136 -18.63 10.84 2.12
N ASP A 137 -18.78 12.16 2.28
CA ASP A 137 -20.05 12.91 2.22
C ASP A 137 -20.22 13.74 0.93
#